data_AF-A0A962TB20-F1
#
_entry.id   AF-A0A962TB20-F1
#
_cell.length_a   1.000
_cell.length_b   1.000
_cell.length_c   1.000
_cell.angle_alpha   90.00
_cell.angle_beta   90.00
_cell.angle_gamma   90.00
#
_symmetry.space_group_name_H-M   'P 1'
#
loop_
_entity.id
_entity.type
_entity.pdbx_description
1 polymer ?
#
loop_
_entity_poly.entity_id
_entity_poly.type
_entity_poly.pdbx_seq_one_letter_code
_entity_poly.pdbx_strand_id
1 'polypeptide(L)'
;MNREEQIKALEKDWAENPRWANVKRGYSAEDVVRLRGSVQPEYTLARRGAEKLWDLVNGKAKKGYVNAFGAITAGQAMQQAKAGLEAVYLSGWQVAADGNTSETMYPDQSLYAYDSVPTMVRRINNTFKRA
;
A
#
# COMPACT_ATOMS: atom_id res chain seq x y z
N MET A 1 25.69 9.26 3.08
CA MET A 1 25.62 8.59 1.76
C MET A 1 25.43 9.67 0.71
N ASN A 2 26.39 9.84 -0.20
CA ASN A 2 26.30 10.84 -1.26
C ASN A 2 25.34 10.37 -2.39
N ARG A 3 25.06 11.23 -3.37
CA ARG A 3 24.11 10.93 -4.45
C ARG A 3 24.52 9.70 -5.26
N GLU A 4 25.79 9.55 -5.60
CA GLU A 4 26.30 8.42 -6.38
C GLU A 4 26.16 7.09 -5.63
N GLU A 5 26.48 7.09 -4.33
CA GLU A 5 26.30 5.91 -3.46
C GLU A 5 24.83 5.49 -3.38
N GLN A 6 23.90 6.45 -3.29
CA GLN A 6 22.45 6.15 -3.30
C GLN A 6 21.98 5.55 -4.62
N ILE A 7 22.50 6.05 -5.76
CA ILE A 7 22.18 5.52 -7.09
C ILE A 7 22.67 4.08 -7.18
N LYS A 8 23.96 3.83 -6.88
CA LYS A 8 24.55 2.48 -6.92
C LYS A 8 23.84 1.50 -5.98
N ALA A 9 23.46 1.95 -4.79
CA ALA A 9 22.70 1.12 -3.85
C ALA A 9 21.33 0.73 -4.40
N LEU A 10 20.63 1.65 -5.07
CA LEU A 10 19.32 1.39 -5.65
C LEU A 10 19.40 0.49 -6.89
N GLU A 11 20.41 0.69 -7.74
CA GLU A 11 20.70 -0.18 -8.89
C GLU A 11 21.00 -1.61 -8.44
N LYS A 12 21.84 -1.75 -7.41
CA LYS A 12 22.15 -3.05 -6.80
C LYS A 12 20.91 -3.73 -6.25
N ASP A 13 20.07 -3.01 -5.48
CA ASP A 13 18.82 -3.57 -4.98
C ASP A 13 17.92 -4.04 -6.12
N TRP A 14 17.74 -3.24 -7.17
CA TRP A 14 16.92 -3.63 -8.32
C TRP A 14 17.45 -4.84 -9.08
N ALA A 15 18.77 -5.01 -9.15
CA ALA A 15 19.41 -6.11 -9.86
C ALA A 15 19.40 -7.43 -9.06
N GLU A 16 19.61 -7.36 -7.74
CA GLU A 16 19.86 -8.55 -6.91
C GLU A 16 18.64 -8.98 -6.08
N ASN A 17 17.72 -8.06 -5.76
CA ASN A 17 16.59 -8.38 -4.89
C ASN A 17 15.52 -9.16 -5.66
N PRO A 18 15.16 -10.40 -5.23
CA PRO A 18 14.16 -11.21 -5.92
C PRO A 18 12.78 -10.54 -5.99
N ARG A 19 12.51 -9.55 -5.12
CA ARG A 19 11.33 -8.69 -5.16
C ARG A 19 11.12 -8.02 -6.52
N TRP A 20 12.19 -7.79 -7.28
CA TRP A 20 12.20 -7.03 -8.53
C TRP A 20 12.51 -7.87 -9.78
N ALA A 21 12.69 -9.19 -9.67
CA ALA A 21 13.19 -10.06 -10.75
C ALA A 21 12.46 -9.91 -12.11
N ASN A 22 11.16 -9.57 -12.09
CA ASN A 22 10.34 -9.41 -13.30
C ASN A 22 9.72 -8.01 -13.43
N VAL A 23 10.32 -6.99 -12.80
CA VAL A 23 9.79 -5.61 -12.77
C VAL A 23 10.58 -4.72 -13.73
N LYS A 24 9.96 -4.33 -14.84
CA LYS A 24 10.51 -3.36 -15.80
C LYS A 24 10.22 -1.93 -15.33
N ARG A 25 11.20 -1.04 -15.46
CA ARG A 25 11.09 0.40 -15.15
C ARG A 25 11.45 1.22 -16.38
N GLY A 26 10.62 2.18 -16.75
CA GLY A 26 10.88 3.12 -17.85
C GLY A 26 11.72 4.34 -17.46
N TYR A 27 12.41 4.27 -16.33
CA TYR A 27 13.18 5.35 -15.72
C TYR A 27 14.39 4.76 -14.99
N SER A 28 15.42 5.58 -14.76
CA SER A 28 16.67 5.16 -14.13
C SER A 28 16.64 5.25 -12.60
N ALA A 29 17.61 4.62 -11.93
CA ALA A 29 17.83 4.83 -10.50
C ALA A 29 18.22 6.28 -10.20
N GLU A 30 18.95 6.92 -11.11
CA GLU A 30 19.31 8.34 -11.03
C GLU A 30 18.07 9.24 -10.99
N ASP A 31 17.07 8.99 -11.84
CA ASP A 31 15.82 9.75 -11.84
C ASP A 31 15.10 9.67 -10.49
N VAL A 32 15.10 8.49 -9.88
CA VAL A 32 14.49 8.28 -8.56
C VAL A 32 15.25 9.07 -7.49
N VAL A 33 16.59 8.97 -7.45
CA VAL A 33 17.40 9.68 -6.45
C VAL A 33 17.31 11.19 -6.63
N ARG A 34 17.27 11.68 -7.88
CA ARG A 34 17.10 13.10 -8.21
C ARG A 34 15.81 13.69 -7.63
N LEU A 35 14.73 12.91 -7.57
CA LEU A 35 13.42 13.34 -7.08
C LEU A 35 13.17 13.05 -5.59
N ARG A 36 14.08 12.36 -4.90
CA ARG A 36 13.87 11.87 -3.52
C ARG A 36 14.11 12.94 -2.43
N GLY A 37 14.68 14.09 -2.78
CA GLY A 37 15.11 15.11 -1.83
C GLY A 37 16.30 14.69 -0.98
N SER A 38 16.77 15.57 -0.09
CA SER A 38 17.93 15.32 0.79
C SER A 38 17.57 14.51 2.04
N VAL A 39 16.31 14.53 2.45
CA VAL A 39 15.79 13.82 3.63
C VAL A 39 14.68 12.90 3.18
N GLN A 40 14.73 11.65 3.63
CA GLN A 40 13.74 10.62 3.31
C GLN A 40 12.85 10.37 4.52
N PRO A 41 11.59 10.84 4.52
CA PRO A 41 10.63 10.46 5.55
C PRO A 41 10.39 8.95 5.54
N GLU A 42 10.28 8.38 6.74
CA GLU A 42 10.08 6.95 6.94
C GLU A 42 8.60 6.57 6.90
N TYR A 43 8.23 5.65 6.01
CA TYR A 43 6.85 5.16 5.84
C TYR A 43 6.68 3.75 6.41
N THR A 44 6.84 3.61 7.74
CA THR A 44 6.94 2.32 8.44
C THR A 44 5.82 1.33 8.12
N LEU A 45 4.55 1.78 8.13
CA LEU A 45 3.42 0.89 7.85
C LEU A 45 3.37 0.47 6.37
N ALA A 46 3.74 1.37 5.46
CA ALA A 46 3.80 1.04 4.04
C ALA A 46 4.88 -0.01 3.75
N ARG A 47 6.09 0.17 4.34
CA ARG A 47 7.17 -0.81 4.23
C ARG A 47 6.76 -2.18 4.79
N ARG A 48 6.35 -2.23 6.06
CA ARG A 48 5.97 -3.48 6.73
C ARG A 48 4.79 -4.17 6.04
N GLY A 49 3.79 -3.40 5.60
CA GLY A 49 2.63 -3.92 4.88
C GLY A 49 3.01 -4.51 3.53
N ALA A 50 3.87 -3.83 2.76
CA ALA A 50 4.33 -4.32 1.46
C ALA A 50 5.20 -5.58 1.58
N GLU A 51 6.10 -5.63 2.55
CA GLU A 51 6.93 -6.82 2.83
C GLU A 51 6.07 -8.00 3.27
N LYS A 52 5.15 -7.79 4.22
CA LYS A 52 4.23 -8.83 4.68
C LYS A 52 3.34 -9.35 3.55
N LEU A 53 2.77 -8.46 2.74
CA LEU A 53 1.92 -8.86 1.63
C LEU A 53 2.71 -9.64 0.56
N TRP A 54 3.93 -9.21 0.25
CA TRP A 54 4.82 -9.92 -0.66
C TRP A 54 5.07 -11.35 -0.19
N ASP A 55 5.40 -11.53 1.08
CA ASP A 55 5.56 -12.85 1.71
C ASP A 55 4.30 -13.72 1.59
N LEU A 56 3.13 -13.16 1.90
CA LEU A 56 1.87 -13.88 1.85
C LEU A 56 1.54 -14.36 0.43
N VAL A 57 1.66 -13.49 -0.58
CA VAL A 57 1.34 -13.86 -1.97
C VAL A 57 2.38 -14.79 -2.60
N ASN A 58 3.59 -14.88 -2.01
CA ASN A 58 4.64 -15.81 -2.44
C ASN A 58 4.71 -17.07 -1.57
N GLY A 59 3.58 -17.52 -1.04
CA GLY A 59 3.43 -18.85 -0.45
C GLY A 59 3.42 -18.91 1.08
N LYS A 60 3.53 -17.77 1.79
CA LYS A 60 3.37 -17.76 3.26
C LYS A 60 1.91 -17.62 3.73
N ALA A 61 0.95 -17.46 2.81
CA ALA A 61 -0.47 -17.39 3.17
C ALA A 61 -0.99 -18.74 3.70
N LYS A 62 -1.82 -18.70 4.75
CA LYS A 62 -2.33 -19.92 5.43
C LYS A 62 -3.05 -20.90 4.51
N LYS A 63 -3.75 -20.40 3.50
CA LYS A 63 -4.55 -21.21 2.57
C LYS A 63 -3.86 -21.48 1.24
N GLY A 64 -2.59 -21.07 1.09
CA GLY A 64 -1.88 -21.06 -0.19
C GLY A 64 -2.29 -19.90 -1.12
N TYR A 65 -3.25 -19.06 -0.70
CA TYR A 65 -3.67 -17.86 -1.39
C TYR A 65 -4.14 -16.79 -0.39
N VAL A 66 -4.09 -15.53 -0.81
CA VAL A 66 -4.60 -14.39 -0.02
C VAL A 66 -5.96 -13.99 -0.56
N ASN A 67 -7.02 -14.16 0.23
CA ASN A 67 -8.31 -13.54 -0.05
C ASN A 67 -8.55 -12.35 0.89
N ALA A 68 -9.38 -11.43 0.41
CA ALA A 68 -9.75 -10.23 1.16
C ALA A 68 -11.21 -9.86 0.87
N PHE A 69 -11.82 -9.09 1.77
CA PHE A 69 -13.12 -8.48 1.58
C PHE A 69 -12.98 -6.96 1.56
N GLY A 70 -13.86 -6.29 0.83
CA GLY A 70 -13.96 -4.82 0.84
C GLY A 70 -14.28 -4.30 2.24
N ALA A 71 -13.52 -3.32 2.73
CA ALA A 71 -13.79 -2.61 3.97
C ALA A 71 -14.03 -1.12 3.71
N ILE A 72 -15.23 -0.63 4.06
CA ILE A 72 -15.67 0.77 3.90
C ILE A 72 -15.60 1.55 5.21
N THR A 73 -15.38 0.85 6.31
CA THR A 73 -15.05 1.45 7.60
C THR A 73 -13.84 0.76 8.22
N ALA A 74 -13.15 1.48 9.09
CA ALA A 74 -12.03 0.90 9.85
C ALA A 74 -12.48 -0.19 10.84
N GLY A 75 -13.72 -0.13 11.32
CA GLY A 75 -14.32 -1.17 12.15
C GLY A 75 -14.47 -2.50 11.41
N GLN A 76 -14.91 -2.47 10.14
CA GLN A 76 -14.97 -3.66 9.30
C GLN A 76 -13.58 -4.27 9.11
N ALA A 77 -12.57 -3.46 8.79
CA ALA A 77 -11.19 -3.94 8.66
C ALA A 77 -10.66 -4.59 9.95
N MET A 78 -11.01 -4.04 11.12
CA MET A 78 -10.68 -4.64 12.42
C MET A 78 -11.33 -6.01 12.61
N GLN A 79 -12.63 -6.14 12.28
CA GLN A 79 -13.32 -7.42 12.42
C GLN A 79 -12.82 -8.46 11.42
N GLN A 80 -12.45 -8.04 10.20
CA GLN A 80 -11.80 -8.92 9.24
C GLN A 80 -10.48 -9.50 9.79
N ALA A 81 -9.64 -8.65 10.39
CA ALA A 81 -8.41 -9.10 11.04
C ALA A 81 -8.69 -10.06 12.22
N LYS A 82 -9.68 -9.76 13.08
CA LYS A 82 -10.09 -10.67 14.17
C LYS A 82 -10.64 -12.00 13.67
N ALA A 83 -11.32 -12.01 12.53
CA ALA A 83 -11.82 -13.20 11.87
C ALA A 83 -10.71 -14.02 11.17
N GLY A 84 -9.46 -13.56 11.21
CA GLY A 84 -8.30 -14.28 10.69
C GLY A 84 -7.98 -14.04 9.21
N LEU A 85 -8.59 -13.03 8.58
CA LEU A 85 -8.18 -12.59 7.23
C LEU A 85 -6.76 -12.02 7.23
N GLU A 86 -6.02 -12.31 6.18
CA GLU A 86 -4.59 -11.97 6.07
C GLU A 86 -4.34 -10.63 5.36
N ALA A 87 -5.37 -10.08 4.70
CA ALA A 87 -5.34 -8.81 3.99
C ALA A 87 -6.70 -8.10 4.02
N VAL A 88 -6.68 -6.78 3.81
CA VAL A 88 -7.87 -5.93 3.66
C VAL A 88 -7.90 -5.40 2.24
N TYR A 89 -9.04 -5.50 1.57
CA TYR A 89 -9.27 -4.86 0.28
C TYR A 89 -10.01 -3.55 0.49
N LEU A 90 -9.55 -2.48 -0.16
CA LEU A 90 -10.18 -1.17 -0.10
C LEU A 90 -10.71 -0.83 -1.49
N SER A 91 -12.03 -0.93 -1.67
CA SER A 91 -12.69 -0.72 -2.96
C SER A 91 -12.94 0.77 -3.21
N GLY A 92 -12.53 1.26 -4.39
CA GLY A 92 -12.84 2.61 -4.85
C GLY A 92 -14.34 2.84 -5.05
N TRP A 93 -15.05 1.85 -5.61
CA TRP A 93 -16.50 1.84 -5.74
C TRP A 93 -17.19 2.03 -4.38
N GLN A 94 -16.74 1.31 -3.36
CA GLN A 94 -17.27 1.42 -2.01
C GLN A 94 -17.02 2.79 -1.37
N VAL A 95 -15.85 3.38 -1.63
CA VAL A 95 -15.52 4.74 -1.20
C VAL A 95 -16.41 5.76 -1.93
N ALA A 96 -16.63 5.61 -3.23
CA ALA A 96 -17.57 6.43 -3.99
C ALA A 96 -18.98 6.37 -3.42
N ALA A 97 -19.45 5.17 -3.08
CA ALA A 97 -20.79 4.96 -2.55
C ALA A 97 -20.98 5.57 -1.15
N ASP A 98 -20.05 5.35 -0.21
CA ASP A 98 -20.31 5.64 1.21
C ASP A 98 -19.06 5.85 2.09
N GLY A 99 -17.90 6.19 1.51
CA GLY A 99 -16.63 6.31 2.26
C GLY A 99 -15.75 7.49 1.87
N ASN A 100 -16.23 8.37 1.01
CA ASN A 100 -15.46 9.48 0.46
C ASN A 100 -15.47 10.73 1.34
N THR A 101 -14.53 11.64 1.06
CA THR A 101 -14.38 12.92 1.78
C THR A 101 -15.31 14.02 1.25
N SER A 102 -16.05 13.75 0.18
CA SER A 102 -17.05 14.67 -0.38
C SER A 102 -18.44 14.53 0.27
N GLU A 103 -18.60 13.60 1.21
CA GLU A 103 -19.82 13.36 1.99
C GLU A 103 -21.07 13.17 1.09
N THR A 104 -20.85 12.63 -0.11
CA THR A 104 -21.88 12.47 -1.15
C THR A 104 -21.83 11.06 -1.71
N MET A 105 -22.98 10.45 -1.94
CA MET A 105 -23.07 9.15 -2.62
C MET A 105 -22.80 9.33 -4.13
N TYR A 106 -21.82 8.60 -4.65
CA TYR A 106 -21.47 8.58 -6.08
C TYR A 106 -21.51 7.17 -6.69
N PRO A 107 -21.76 7.06 -8.01
CA PRO A 107 -21.39 5.89 -8.78
C PRO A 107 -19.86 5.81 -8.97
N ASP A 108 -19.37 4.65 -9.43
CA ASP A 108 -17.94 4.44 -9.73
C ASP A 108 -17.54 5.04 -11.08
N GLN A 109 -17.46 6.38 -11.08
CA GLN A 109 -17.08 7.21 -12.22
C GLN A 109 -16.00 8.24 -11.83
N SER A 110 -15.20 7.94 -10.81
CA SER A 110 -14.10 8.81 -10.33
C SER A 110 -14.54 10.23 -9.95
N LEU A 111 -15.73 10.39 -9.38
CA LEU A 111 -16.33 11.70 -9.05
C LEU A 111 -15.91 12.24 -7.67
N TYR A 112 -15.46 11.36 -6.77
CA TYR A 112 -15.07 11.74 -5.41
C TYR A 112 -13.68 12.39 -5.38
N ALA A 113 -13.40 13.19 -4.33
CA ALA A 113 -12.09 13.83 -4.17
C ALA A 113 -10.94 12.82 -4.09
N TYR A 114 -9.84 13.09 -4.82
CA TYR A 114 -8.71 12.16 -5.02
C TYR A 114 -8.10 11.60 -3.72
N ASP A 115 -8.22 12.32 -2.60
CA ASP A 115 -7.66 11.97 -1.30
C ASP A 115 -8.55 11.02 -0.48
N SER A 116 -9.77 10.72 -0.95
CA SER A 116 -10.76 9.89 -0.25
C SER A 116 -10.22 8.50 0.12
N VAL A 117 -9.66 7.77 -0.85
CA VAL A 117 -9.08 6.44 -0.62
C VAL A 117 -7.86 6.51 0.31
N PRO A 118 -6.86 7.40 0.09
CA PRO A 118 -5.78 7.62 1.07
C PRO A 118 -6.26 7.94 2.49
N THR A 119 -7.32 8.73 2.64
CA THR A 119 -7.94 9.02 3.94
C THR A 119 -8.49 7.76 4.59
N MET A 120 -9.17 6.90 3.83
CA MET A 120 -9.66 5.61 4.34
C MET A 120 -8.51 4.65 4.72
N VAL A 121 -7.43 4.59 3.93
CA VAL A 121 -6.21 3.84 4.28
C VAL A 121 -5.65 4.30 5.62
N ARG A 122 -5.59 5.62 5.87
CA ARG A 122 -5.16 6.17 7.16
C ARG A 122 -6.11 5.78 8.29
N ARG A 123 -7.43 5.86 8.10
CA ARG A 123 -8.45 5.47 9.10
C ARG A 123 -8.33 4.00 9.51
N ILE A 124 -8.15 3.10 8.55
CA ILE A 124 -7.94 1.67 8.79
C ILE A 124 -6.66 1.44 9.59
N ASN A 125 -5.54 2.00 9.15
CA ASN A 125 -4.26 1.85 9.83
C ASN A 125 -4.26 2.45 11.25
N ASN A 126 -4.90 3.59 11.47
CA ASN A 126 -5.05 4.16 12.81
C ASN A 126 -5.86 3.25 13.75
N THR A 127 -6.85 2.53 13.22
CA THR A 127 -7.60 1.54 14.01
C THR A 127 -6.73 0.35 14.38
N PHE A 128 -5.90 -0.16 13.46
CA PHE A 128 -4.95 -1.23 13.76
C PHE A 128 -3.86 -0.82 14.76
N LYS A 129 -3.45 0.45 14.78
CA LYS A 129 -2.49 0.95 15.78
C LYS A 129 -3.03 0.98 17.22
N ARG A 130 -4.35 1.08 17.38
CA ARG A 130 -5.01 1.18 18.69
C ARG A 130 -5.26 -0.19 19.32
N ALA A 131 -5.45 -1.20 18.47
CA ALA A 131 -5.89 -2.54 18.86
C ALA A 131 -4.79 -3.37 19.52
#